data_AF-A0A3D8VLJ8-F1
#
_entry.id   AF-A0A3D8VLJ8-F1
#
_cell.length_a   1.000
_cell.length_b   1.000
_cell.length_c   1.000
_cell.angle_alpha   90.00
_cell.angle_beta   90.00
_cell.angle_gamma   90.00
#
_symmetry.space_group_name_H-M   'P 1'
#
loop_
_entity.id
_entity.type
_entity.pdbx_description
1 polymer ?
#
loop_
_entity_poly.entity_id
_entity_poly.type
_entity_poly.pdbx_seq_one_letter_code
_entity_poly.pdbx_strand_id
1 'polypeptide(L)'
;MKTIIIGAGIVGASTAYHLAKKGEEVIVIDRNDPEQATRNAAGIVCPWLTNRSNKVWYPLVTGGAKYYPALMEELAEAGETQTGYKQVGAINIFDTEEKLEKKRKVALERKEKAPEMGEISCLSPEETKEMFPLVAEHYRALHISGGARVNGAEVTSSLLRAAKKSGAAFINGDAAFLYENKRVEGVYIHGEKIYSDRIVVANGAWTKPLFDPIGMSPNVTFEKAQIVHVDMENYDTENWPVMLPPFNHYILTFGKGRIVIGATKEKTPDSRVTAGSVHQLMDKALRVVPGLADATYVKTNVGFRPFTPGSTPVIGKVPGHENIVVANGLGASGLTSGPYIGSELSKYLLEEDTELDFTNYTADHLFG
;
A
#
# COMPACT_ATOMS: atom_id res chain seq x y z
N MET A 1 9.47 -26.01 2.15
CA MET A 1 10.73 -25.61 1.47
C MET A 1 11.30 -24.40 2.19
N LYS A 2 12.54 -23.99 1.88
CA LYS A 2 13.17 -22.80 2.42
C LYS A 2 13.03 -21.61 1.47
N THR A 3 12.30 -20.58 1.91
CA THR A 3 12.08 -19.35 1.14
C THR A 3 12.74 -18.16 1.83
N ILE A 4 13.60 -17.45 1.11
CA ILE A 4 14.12 -16.14 1.52
C ILE A 4 13.25 -15.04 0.89
N ILE A 5 12.82 -14.06 1.67
CA ILE A 5 12.08 -12.89 1.20
C ILE A 5 12.97 -11.66 1.41
N ILE A 6 13.33 -10.98 0.32
CA ILE A 6 14.12 -9.75 0.35
C ILE A 6 13.17 -8.56 0.26
N GLY A 7 13.05 -7.80 1.36
CA GLY A 7 12.12 -6.69 1.53
C GLY A 7 10.92 -7.07 2.41
N ALA A 8 10.76 -6.35 3.51
CA ALA A 8 9.69 -6.49 4.51
C ALA A 8 8.67 -5.35 4.44
N GLY A 9 8.49 -4.75 3.26
CA GLY A 9 7.33 -3.91 2.97
C GLY A 9 6.03 -4.74 2.98
N ILE A 10 4.90 -4.09 2.70
CA ILE A 10 3.57 -4.71 2.85
C ILE A 10 3.40 -6.05 2.11
N VAL A 11 3.97 -6.17 0.90
CA VAL A 11 3.91 -7.41 0.10
C VAL A 11 4.76 -8.50 0.74
N GLY A 12 6.04 -8.23 1.00
CA GLY A 12 6.95 -9.22 1.57
C GLY A 12 6.52 -9.68 2.96
N ALA A 13 6.02 -8.77 3.80
CA ALA A 13 5.47 -9.11 5.12
C ALA A 13 4.21 -9.98 5.02
N SER A 14 3.31 -9.68 4.07
CA SER A 14 2.13 -10.51 3.83
C SER A 14 2.52 -11.90 3.32
N THR A 15 3.40 -11.99 2.31
CA THR A 15 3.90 -13.27 1.81
C THR A 15 4.58 -14.09 2.90
N ALA A 16 5.39 -13.45 3.75
CA ALA A 16 6.05 -14.12 4.87
C ALA A 16 5.04 -14.72 5.85
N TYR A 17 4.02 -13.96 6.22
CA TYR A 17 2.97 -14.42 7.12
C TYR A 17 2.23 -15.64 6.55
N HIS A 18 1.78 -15.56 5.30
CA HIS A 18 1.00 -16.65 4.69
C HIS A 18 1.83 -17.92 4.45
N LEU A 19 3.10 -17.80 4.04
CA LEU A 19 3.99 -18.95 3.90
C LEU A 19 4.31 -19.59 5.26
N ALA A 20 4.66 -18.78 6.26
CA ALA A 20 4.99 -19.30 7.59
C ALA A 20 3.77 -19.97 8.26
N LYS A 21 2.57 -19.41 8.09
CA LYS A 21 1.31 -20.01 8.58
C LYS A 21 1.07 -21.41 8.00
N LYS A 22 1.57 -21.69 6.80
CA LYS A 22 1.50 -23.00 6.12
C LYS A 22 2.68 -23.93 6.44
N GLY A 23 3.58 -23.54 7.35
CA GLY A 23 4.69 -24.36 7.80
C GLY A 23 5.95 -24.30 6.92
N GLU A 24 6.04 -23.36 5.99
CA GLU A 24 7.26 -23.15 5.21
C GLU A 24 8.39 -22.54 6.07
N GLU A 25 9.65 -22.89 5.78
CA GLU A 25 10.81 -22.25 6.40
C GLU A 25 11.04 -20.89 5.73
N VAL A 26 10.68 -19.81 6.43
CA VAL A 26 10.74 -18.44 5.88
C VAL A 26 11.82 -17.63 6.58
N ILE A 27 12.68 -16.98 5.80
CA ILE A 27 13.62 -15.96 6.29
C ILE A 27 13.32 -14.65 5.58
N VAL A 28 12.96 -13.62 6.34
CA VAL A 28 12.76 -12.26 5.82
C VAL A 28 14.01 -11.43 6.07
N ILE A 29 14.53 -10.78 5.04
CA ILE A 29 15.68 -9.88 5.13
C ILE A 29 15.27 -8.49 4.66
N ASP A 30 15.49 -7.48 5.49
CA ASP A 30 15.12 -6.10 5.17
C ASP A 30 16.10 -5.09 5.77
N ARG A 31 16.50 -4.10 4.95
CA ARG A 31 17.45 -3.06 5.33
C ARG A 31 16.84 -1.98 6.24
N ASN A 32 15.52 -1.95 6.36
CA ASN A 32 14.75 -0.99 7.15
C ASN A 32 14.94 0.46 6.70
N ASP A 33 15.05 0.70 5.39
CA ASP A 33 15.25 2.03 4.81
C ASP A 33 14.19 3.05 5.27
N PRO A 34 14.58 4.23 5.81
CA PRO A 34 13.63 5.24 6.27
C PRO A 34 12.60 5.64 5.21
N GLU A 35 13.01 5.68 3.93
CA GLU A 35 12.20 6.16 2.81
C GLU A 35 11.35 5.07 2.13
N GLN A 36 11.21 3.89 2.72
CA GLN A 36 10.36 2.84 2.12
C GLN A 36 8.90 3.30 1.98
N ALA A 37 8.22 2.81 0.93
CA ALA A 37 6.86 3.23 0.60
C ALA A 37 5.84 2.90 1.71
N THR A 38 5.91 1.70 2.28
CA THR A 38 4.85 1.16 3.13
C THR A 38 4.66 1.95 4.41
N ARG A 39 5.73 2.21 5.18
CA ARG A 39 5.64 2.96 6.45
C ARG A 39 5.27 4.44 6.26
N ASN A 40 5.55 4.98 5.07
CA ASN A 40 5.36 6.40 4.73
C ASN A 40 4.08 6.65 3.92
N ALA A 41 3.28 5.62 3.65
CA ALA A 41 2.01 5.76 2.94
C ALA A 41 0.87 6.14 3.90
N ALA A 42 -0.14 6.83 3.36
CA ALA A 42 -1.28 7.28 4.17
C ALA A 42 -2.24 6.15 4.59
N GLY A 43 -2.37 5.11 3.76
CA GLY A 43 -3.16 3.92 4.08
C GLY A 43 -4.65 4.02 3.79
N ILE A 44 -5.01 4.52 2.61
CA ILE A 44 -6.39 4.48 2.13
C ILE A 44 -6.73 3.10 1.57
N VAL A 45 -7.90 2.58 1.95
CA VAL A 45 -8.48 1.35 1.40
C VAL A 45 -9.88 1.71 0.88
N CYS A 46 -9.91 2.33 -0.30
CA CYS A 46 -11.14 2.70 -0.99
C CYS A 46 -10.87 2.82 -2.51
N PRO A 47 -10.74 1.68 -3.23
CA PRO A 47 -10.38 1.69 -4.65
C PRO A 47 -11.52 2.18 -5.55
N TRP A 48 -12.77 2.10 -5.09
CA TRP A 48 -13.96 2.22 -5.93
C TRP A 48 -14.26 3.63 -6.43
N LEU A 49 -13.63 4.66 -5.86
CA LEU A 49 -13.80 6.05 -6.31
C LEU A 49 -12.67 6.51 -7.23
N THR A 50 -11.77 5.63 -7.64
CA THR A 50 -10.69 5.97 -8.60
C THR A 50 -11.23 6.35 -9.98
N ASN A 51 -10.56 7.28 -10.66
CA ASN A 51 -10.81 7.58 -12.07
C ASN A 51 -9.97 6.71 -13.02
N ARG A 52 -9.12 5.83 -12.49
CA ARG A 52 -8.30 4.91 -13.28
C ARG A 52 -9.16 3.80 -13.88
N SER A 53 -8.93 3.48 -15.16
CA SER A 53 -9.67 2.47 -15.94
C SER A 53 -8.83 1.26 -16.36
N ASN A 54 -7.66 1.05 -15.75
CA ASN A 54 -6.77 -0.05 -16.09
C ASN A 54 -7.35 -1.40 -15.61
N LYS A 55 -7.62 -2.29 -16.57
CA LYS A 55 -8.29 -3.58 -16.35
C LYS A 55 -7.46 -4.62 -15.59
N VAL A 56 -6.14 -4.48 -15.59
CA VAL A 56 -5.20 -5.38 -14.87
C VAL A 56 -5.04 -4.90 -13.42
N TRP A 57 -4.95 -3.59 -13.22
CA TRP A 57 -4.79 -3.01 -11.89
C TRP A 57 -6.07 -3.04 -11.04
N TYR A 58 -7.24 -2.82 -11.65
CA TYR A 58 -8.48 -2.66 -10.88
C TYR A 58 -8.86 -3.92 -10.07
N PRO A 59 -8.80 -5.15 -10.62
CA PRO A 59 -9.05 -6.37 -9.85
C PRO A 59 -8.14 -6.53 -8.63
N LEU A 60 -6.86 -6.16 -8.74
CA LEU A 60 -5.91 -6.25 -7.61
C LEU A 60 -6.35 -5.38 -6.42
N VAL A 61 -6.76 -4.15 -6.68
CA VAL A 61 -7.11 -3.22 -5.60
C VAL A 61 -8.50 -3.48 -5.04
N THR A 62 -9.46 -3.94 -5.85
CA THR A 62 -10.79 -4.34 -5.35
C THR A 62 -10.73 -5.66 -4.60
N GLY A 63 -9.97 -6.65 -5.10
CA GLY A 63 -9.68 -7.89 -4.37
C GLY A 63 -8.95 -7.62 -3.06
N GLY A 64 -7.98 -6.69 -3.08
CA GLY A 64 -7.32 -6.17 -1.88
C GLY A 64 -8.28 -5.62 -0.85
N ALA A 65 -9.15 -4.68 -1.24
CA ALA A 65 -10.15 -4.11 -0.34
C ALA A 65 -11.13 -5.16 0.20
N LYS A 66 -11.56 -6.12 -0.63
CA LYS A 66 -12.39 -7.25 -0.22
C LYS A 66 -11.71 -8.18 0.79
N TYR A 67 -10.40 -8.37 0.65
CA TYR A 67 -9.62 -9.28 1.50
C TYR A 67 -9.35 -8.72 2.91
N TYR A 68 -9.33 -7.39 3.07
CA TYR A 68 -8.95 -6.73 4.32
C TYR A 68 -9.71 -7.21 5.56
N PRO A 69 -11.05 -7.31 5.58
CA PRO A 69 -11.79 -7.79 6.75
C PRO A 69 -11.34 -9.17 7.21
N ALA A 70 -11.23 -10.14 6.29
CA ALA A 70 -10.77 -11.49 6.59
C ALA A 70 -9.34 -11.49 7.15
N LEU A 71 -8.45 -10.69 6.56
CA LEU A 71 -7.08 -10.56 7.09
C LEU A 71 -7.06 -9.99 8.52
N MET A 72 -7.93 -9.04 8.85
CA MET A 72 -7.99 -8.49 10.21
C MET A 72 -8.48 -9.52 11.22
N GLU A 73 -9.45 -10.37 10.85
CA GLU A 73 -9.90 -11.50 11.66
C GLU A 73 -8.74 -12.50 11.88
N GLU A 74 -8.05 -12.89 10.81
CA GLU A 74 -6.89 -13.79 10.90
C GLU A 74 -5.77 -13.24 11.80
N LEU A 75 -5.44 -11.94 11.67
CA LEU A 75 -4.43 -11.30 12.51
C LEU A 75 -4.89 -11.23 13.97
N ALA A 76 -6.17 -10.96 14.22
CA ALA A 76 -6.73 -10.95 15.57
C ALA A 76 -6.67 -12.33 16.23
N GLU A 77 -6.95 -13.41 15.49
CA GLU A 77 -6.76 -14.80 15.95
C GLU A 77 -5.30 -15.10 16.29
N ALA A 78 -4.35 -14.52 15.55
CA ALA A 78 -2.91 -14.59 15.85
C ALA A 78 -2.48 -13.64 17.01
N GLY A 79 -3.42 -12.93 17.63
CA GLY A 79 -3.18 -11.98 18.72
C GLY A 79 -2.60 -10.63 18.28
N GLU A 80 -2.78 -10.26 17.01
CA GLU A 80 -2.29 -9.01 16.41
C GLU A 80 -3.45 -8.08 16.06
N THR A 81 -3.72 -7.09 16.91
CA THR A 81 -4.85 -6.15 16.74
C THR A 81 -4.42 -4.72 16.41
N GLN A 82 -3.11 -4.43 16.46
CA GLN A 82 -2.55 -3.10 16.22
C GLN A 82 -2.16 -2.94 14.74
N THR A 83 -3.17 -2.81 13.87
CA THR A 83 -2.97 -2.63 12.41
C THR A 83 -3.27 -1.22 11.94
N GLY A 84 -3.93 -0.42 12.79
CA GLY A 84 -4.50 0.87 12.43
C GLY A 84 -5.64 0.78 11.41
N TYR A 85 -6.10 -0.43 11.09
CA TYR A 85 -7.24 -0.65 10.20
C TYR A 85 -8.54 -0.24 10.87
N LYS A 86 -9.37 0.51 10.14
CA LYS A 86 -10.75 0.78 10.53
C LYS A 86 -11.59 1.11 9.29
N GLN A 87 -12.76 0.50 9.18
CA GLN A 87 -13.75 0.84 8.18
C GLN A 87 -14.53 2.08 8.65
N VAL A 88 -14.03 3.25 8.26
CA VAL A 88 -14.55 4.59 8.66
C VAL A 88 -15.39 5.24 7.56
N GLY A 89 -15.60 4.56 6.44
CA GLY A 89 -16.15 5.14 5.22
C GLY A 89 -15.15 6.01 4.46
N ALA A 90 -15.57 6.44 3.28
CA ALA A 90 -14.87 7.42 2.46
C ALA A 90 -15.86 8.39 1.83
N ILE A 91 -15.49 9.67 1.78
CA ILE A 91 -16.24 10.73 1.12
C ILE A 91 -15.44 11.30 -0.05
N ASN A 92 -16.07 11.45 -1.21
CA ASN A 92 -15.54 12.24 -2.32
C ASN A 92 -16.35 13.53 -2.43
N ILE A 93 -15.71 14.67 -2.21
CA ILE A 93 -16.39 15.97 -2.09
C ILE A 93 -16.50 16.69 -3.45
N PHE A 94 -17.58 17.46 -3.63
CA PHE A 94 -17.92 18.16 -4.87
C PHE A 94 -18.52 19.55 -4.59
N ASP A 95 -18.17 20.54 -5.43
CA ASP A 95 -18.75 21.89 -5.33
C ASP A 95 -20.15 21.97 -5.96
N THR A 96 -20.58 20.99 -6.77
CA THR A 96 -21.86 21.02 -7.49
C THR A 96 -22.56 19.65 -7.49
N GLU A 97 -23.90 19.69 -7.49
CA GLU A 97 -24.77 18.52 -7.56
C GLU A 97 -24.53 17.69 -8.84
N GLU A 98 -24.29 18.36 -9.97
CA GLU A 98 -24.04 17.69 -11.26
C GLU A 98 -22.79 16.79 -11.20
N LYS A 99 -21.70 17.28 -10.58
CA LYS A 99 -20.46 16.51 -10.43
C LYS A 99 -20.68 15.31 -9.49
N LEU A 100 -21.44 15.52 -8.42
CA LEU A 100 -21.82 14.47 -7.46
C LEU A 100 -22.60 13.35 -8.17
N GLU A 101 -23.68 13.69 -8.87
CA GLU A 101 -24.53 12.71 -9.56
C GLU A 101 -23.76 11.96 -10.66
N LYS A 102 -22.85 12.63 -11.38
CA LYS A 102 -21.97 11.95 -12.33
C LYS A 102 -21.11 10.89 -11.65
N LYS A 103 -20.54 11.19 -10.48
CA LYS A 103 -19.74 10.21 -9.73
C LYS A 103 -20.59 9.09 -9.16
N ARG A 104 -21.78 9.43 -8.64
CA ARG A 104 -22.75 8.47 -8.10
C ARG A 104 -23.13 7.40 -9.11
N LYS A 105 -23.40 7.76 -10.37
CA LYS A 105 -23.68 6.79 -11.44
C LYS A 105 -22.56 5.76 -11.61
N VAL A 106 -21.31 6.23 -11.67
CA VAL A 106 -20.12 5.35 -11.76
C VAL A 106 -20.00 4.45 -10.52
N ALA A 107 -20.30 4.99 -9.33
CA ALA A 107 -20.25 4.21 -8.09
C ALA A 107 -21.33 3.11 -8.04
N LEU A 108 -22.54 3.40 -8.51
CA LEU A 108 -23.63 2.42 -8.60
C LEU A 108 -23.32 1.29 -9.58
N GLU A 109 -22.76 1.60 -10.76
CA GLU A 109 -22.30 0.58 -11.72
C GLU A 109 -21.20 -0.33 -11.12
N ARG A 110 -20.31 0.25 -10.30
CA ARG A 110 -19.24 -0.51 -9.64
C ARG A 110 -19.76 -1.37 -8.50
N LYS A 111 -20.80 -0.92 -7.78
CA LYS A 111 -21.41 -1.62 -6.64
C LYS A 111 -21.92 -3.01 -7.01
N GLU A 112 -22.42 -3.18 -8.24
CA GLU A 112 -22.89 -4.48 -8.75
C GLU A 112 -21.80 -5.57 -8.70
N LYS A 113 -20.54 -5.18 -8.85
CA LYS A 113 -19.37 -6.08 -8.89
C LYS A 113 -18.51 -6.00 -7.63
N ALA A 114 -18.85 -5.13 -6.69
CA ALA A 114 -18.09 -4.86 -5.47
C ALA A 114 -19.06 -4.59 -4.30
N PRO A 115 -19.75 -5.62 -3.79
CA PRO A 115 -20.66 -5.47 -2.66
C PRO A 115 -19.98 -4.90 -1.42
N GLU A 116 -18.66 -5.03 -1.30
CA GLU A 116 -17.82 -4.51 -0.21
C GLU A 116 -17.78 -2.97 -0.17
N MET A 117 -18.23 -2.29 -1.22
CA MET A 117 -18.46 -0.83 -1.18
C MET A 117 -19.44 -0.40 -0.07
N GLY A 118 -20.26 -1.31 0.45
CA GLY A 118 -21.30 -0.97 1.42
C GLY A 118 -22.34 0.00 0.85
N GLU A 119 -23.02 0.72 1.73
CA GLU A 119 -23.97 1.78 1.37
C GLU A 119 -23.29 2.92 0.60
N ILE A 120 -24.02 3.44 -0.39
CA ILE A 120 -23.67 4.62 -1.19
C ILE A 120 -24.71 5.70 -0.90
N SER A 121 -24.29 6.82 -0.34
CA SER A 121 -25.17 7.95 -0.05
C SER A 121 -24.63 9.26 -0.63
N CYS A 122 -25.54 10.13 -1.06
CA CYS A 122 -25.23 11.50 -1.47
C CYS A 122 -25.58 12.40 -0.30
N LEU A 123 -24.59 13.17 0.15
CA LEU A 123 -24.67 14.02 1.32
C LEU A 123 -24.86 15.48 0.88
N SER A 124 -25.79 16.18 1.53
CA SER A 124 -25.90 17.64 1.47
C SER A 124 -24.63 18.31 2.03
N PRO A 125 -24.47 19.63 1.85
CA PRO A 125 -23.38 20.35 2.49
C PRO A 125 -23.39 20.26 4.03
N GLU A 126 -24.57 20.29 4.63
CA GLU A 126 -24.77 20.15 6.07
C GLU A 126 -24.37 18.74 6.56
N GLU A 127 -24.84 17.69 5.88
CA GLU A 127 -24.50 16.30 6.20
C GLU A 127 -23.00 16.01 5.99
N THR A 128 -22.40 16.63 4.96
CA THR A 128 -20.96 16.53 4.70
C THR A 128 -20.15 17.16 5.82
N LYS A 129 -20.57 18.33 6.31
CA LYS A 129 -19.95 19.02 7.44
C LYS A 129 -20.13 18.27 8.76
N GLU A 130 -21.29 17.65 8.98
CA GLU A 130 -21.50 16.78 10.14
C GLU A 130 -20.54 15.59 10.15
N MET A 131 -20.35 14.95 9.00
CA MET A 131 -19.46 13.79 8.86
C MET A 131 -17.96 14.15 8.92
N PHE A 132 -17.60 15.34 8.43
CA PHE A 132 -16.23 15.87 8.49
C PHE A 132 -16.24 17.33 8.97
N PRO A 133 -16.25 17.59 10.29
CA PRO A 133 -16.48 18.91 10.91
C PRO A 133 -15.62 20.08 10.42
N LEU A 134 -14.42 19.81 9.91
CA LEU A 134 -13.47 20.85 9.51
C LEU A 134 -13.61 21.26 8.02
N VAL A 135 -14.46 20.58 7.25
CA VAL A 135 -14.66 20.83 5.82
C VAL A 135 -15.35 22.18 5.56
N ALA A 136 -15.06 22.80 4.43
CA ALA A 136 -15.74 24.04 4.03
C ALA A 136 -17.25 23.80 3.76
N GLU A 137 -18.08 24.79 4.10
CA GLU A 137 -19.54 24.61 4.24
C GLU A 137 -20.31 24.34 2.96
N HIS A 138 -19.72 24.55 1.78
CA HIS A 138 -20.41 24.45 0.50
C HIS A 138 -20.24 23.08 -0.18
N TYR A 139 -19.40 22.20 0.37
CA TYR A 139 -19.09 20.92 -0.24
C TYR A 139 -20.18 19.88 0.01
N ARG A 140 -20.67 19.27 -1.06
CA ARG A 140 -21.47 18.03 -1.03
C ARG A 140 -20.54 16.83 -1.09
N ALA A 141 -21.01 15.64 -0.74
CA ALA A 141 -20.18 14.43 -0.81
C ALA A 141 -20.91 13.19 -1.34
N LEU A 142 -20.18 12.35 -2.07
CA LEU A 142 -20.54 10.96 -2.27
C LEU A 142 -19.85 10.14 -1.18
N HIS A 143 -20.64 9.53 -0.30
CA HIS A 143 -20.17 8.67 0.78
C HIS A 143 -20.26 7.19 0.39
N ILE A 144 -19.20 6.45 0.70
CA ILE A 144 -19.06 4.99 0.51
C ILE A 144 -18.68 4.39 1.86
N SER A 145 -19.61 3.71 2.52
CA SER A 145 -19.41 3.15 3.88
C SER A 145 -18.38 2.02 3.94
N GLY A 146 -18.12 1.33 2.83
CA GLY A 146 -17.06 0.32 2.71
C GLY A 146 -15.65 0.89 2.73
N GLY A 147 -15.50 2.22 2.59
CA GLY A 147 -14.20 2.88 2.67
C GLY A 147 -13.52 2.62 4.01
N ALA A 148 -12.21 2.38 3.97
CA ALA A 148 -11.43 2.12 5.16
C ALA A 148 -10.08 2.84 5.10
N ARG A 149 -9.42 2.83 6.25
CA ARG A 149 -8.04 3.25 6.42
C ARG A 149 -7.24 2.14 7.10
N VAL A 150 -5.92 2.21 7.01
CA VAL A 150 -4.96 1.34 7.70
C VAL A 150 -3.68 2.13 8.02
N ASN A 151 -2.93 1.78 9.06
CA ASN A 151 -1.59 2.32 9.24
C ASN A 151 -0.57 1.34 8.65
N GLY A 152 0.18 1.79 7.63
CA GLY A 152 1.13 0.94 6.91
C GLY A 152 2.23 0.34 7.79
N ALA A 153 2.75 1.08 8.76
CA ALA A 153 3.77 0.57 9.67
C ALA A 153 3.20 -0.47 10.64
N GLU A 154 1.99 -0.22 11.16
CA GLU A 154 1.31 -1.07 12.13
C GLU A 154 0.86 -2.40 11.53
N VAL A 155 0.22 -2.39 10.36
CA VAL A 155 -0.23 -3.62 9.68
C VAL A 155 0.95 -4.50 9.25
N THR A 156 2.03 -3.90 8.73
CA THR A 156 3.24 -4.63 8.36
C THR A 156 3.93 -5.22 9.59
N SER A 157 4.02 -4.48 10.68
CA SER A 157 4.59 -4.99 11.93
C SER A 157 3.76 -6.15 12.50
N SER A 158 2.43 -6.06 12.42
CA SER A 158 1.51 -7.12 12.84
C SER A 158 1.70 -8.39 12.00
N LEU A 159 1.77 -8.26 10.68
CA LEU A 159 2.07 -9.39 9.77
C LEU A 159 3.41 -10.05 10.10
N LEU A 160 4.47 -9.27 10.30
CA LEU A 160 5.80 -9.81 10.62
C LEU A 160 5.84 -10.51 11.99
N ARG A 161 5.15 -9.97 13.01
CA ARG A 161 5.03 -10.62 14.32
C ARG A 161 4.23 -11.91 14.24
N ALA A 162 3.13 -11.93 13.48
CA ALA A 162 2.37 -13.14 13.22
C ALA A 162 3.22 -14.18 12.47
N ALA A 163 3.95 -13.78 11.42
CA ALA A 163 4.87 -14.66 10.71
C ALA A 163 5.94 -15.27 11.64
N LYS A 164 6.51 -14.45 12.53
CA LYS A 164 7.49 -14.89 13.52
C LYS A 164 6.91 -15.90 14.52
N LYS A 165 5.67 -15.70 14.98
CA LYS A 165 4.94 -16.67 15.82
C LYS A 165 4.74 -18.00 15.10
N SER A 166 4.58 -17.97 13.78
CA SER A 166 4.52 -19.16 12.92
C SER A 166 5.90 -19.71 12.49
N GLY A 167 7.00 -19.22 13.06
CA GLY A 167 8.34 -19.78 12.85
C GLY A 167 9.22 -19.05 11.83
N ALA A 168 8.76 -17.96 11.20
CA ALA A 168 9.61 -17.17 10.32
C ALA A 168 10.77 -16.50 11.08
N ALA A 169 11.95 -16.46 10.45
CA ALA A 169 13.10 -15.69 10.92
C ALA A 169 13.12 -14.31 10.26
N PHE A 170 13.70 -13.32 10.97
CA PHE A 170 13.88 -11.97 10.47
C PHE A 170 15.33 -11.52 10.67
N ILE A 171 15.94 -10.99 9.62
CA ILE A 171 17.30 -10.46 9.61
C ILE A 171 17.23 -9.01 9.13
N ASN A 172 17.71 -8.08 9.95
CA ASN A 172 17.90 -6.71 9.48
C ASN A 172 19.23 -6.64 8.73
N GLY A 173 19.21 -6.17 7.47
CA GLY A 173 20.42 -5.91 6.71
C GLY A 173 20.19 -5.90 5.19
N ASP A 174 21.28 -5.69 4.45
CA ASP A 174 21.27 -5.57 2.99
C ASP A 174 21.69 -6.90 2.34
N ALA A 175 20.72 -7.61 1.75
CA ALA A 175 20.98 -8.90 1.11
C ALA A 175 21.52 -8.70 -0.32
N ALA A 176 22.54 -9.47 -0.67
CA ALA A 176 22.99 -9.62 -2.05
C ALA A 176 22.75 -11.06 -2.53
N PHE A 177 22.52 -11.29 -3.82
CA PHE A 177 22.40 -12.65 -4.33
C PHE A 177 23.70 -13.44 -4.17
N LEU A 178 23.57 -14.69 -3.70
CA LEU A 178 24.62 -15.70 -3.78
C LEU A 178 24.60 -16.29 -5.19
N TYR A 179 25.30 -15.65 -6.13
CA TYR A 179 25.33 -16.04 -7.54
C TYR A 179 26.58 -16.87 -7.85
N GLU A 180 26.41 -18.18 -8.05
CA GLU A 180 27.47 -19.14 -8.33
C GLU A 180 27.05 -20.03 -9.51
N ASN A 181 27.99 -20.39 -10.41
CA ASN A 181 27.72 -21.26 -11.55
C ASN A 181 26.50 -20.84 -12.42
N LYS A 182 26.31 -19.53 -12.60
CA LYS A 182 25.17 -18.93 -13.32
C LYS A 182 23.79 -19.15 -12.68
N ARG A 183 23.75 -19.53 -11.40
CA ARG A 183 22.51 -19.73 -10.63
C ARG A 183 22.59 -18.97 -9.31
N VAL A 184 21.44 -18.47 -8.85
CA VAL A 184 21.34 -17.90 -7.51
C VAL A 184 21.00 -19.04 -6.55
N GLU A 185 21.89 -19.35 -5.62
CA GLU A 185 21.72 -20.46 -4.65
C GLU A 185 21.20 -19.99 -3.28
N GLY A 186 21.06 -18.67 -3.11
CA GLY A 186 20.66 -18.04 -1.85
C GLY A 186 21.06 -16.56 -1.79
N VAL A 187 21.43 -16.10 -0.61
CA VAL A 187 21.88 -14.71 -0.38
C VAL A 187 23.15 -14.64 0.46
N TYR A 188 23.91 -13.57 0.26
CA TYR A 188 24.92 -13.09 1.19
C TYR A 188 24.32 -12.02 2.10
N ILE A 189 24.56 -12.13 3.40
CA ILE A 189 24.15 -11.14 4.40
C ILE A 189 25.16 -11.13 5.54
N HIS A 190 25.67 -9.95 5.92
CA HIS A 190 26.68 -9.78 6.98
C HIS A 190 27.95 -10.67 6.84
N GLY A 191 28.33 -11.00 5.61
CA GLY A 191 29.48 -11.87 5.34
C GLY A 191 29.17 -13.38 5.42
N GLU A 192 27.94 -13.76 5.73
CA GLU A 192 27.47 -15.14 5.78
C GLU A 192 26.68 -15.52 4.52
N LYS A 193 26.75 -16.80 4.14
CA LYS A 193 25.93 -17.39 3.08
C LYS A 193 24.69 -18.03 3.68
N ILE A 194 23.52 -17.69 3.17
CA ILE A 194 22.26 -18.38 3.50
C ILE A 194 21.70 -18.96 2.22
N TYR A 195 21.68 -20.30 2.13
CA TYR A 195 21.11 -21.04 1.03
C TYR A 195 19.58 -21.10 1.12
N SER A 196 18.90 -21.22 -0.02
CA SER A 196 17.44 -21.33 -0.10
C SER A 196 16.98 -22.05 -1.35
N ASP A 197 15.84 -22.73 -1.26
CA ASP A 197 15.19 -23.32 -2.43
C ASP A 197 14.60 -22.23 -3.35
N ARG A 198 14.17 -21.10 -2.74
CA ARG A 198 13.50 -20.01 -3.42
C ARG A 198 13.80 -18.65 -2.80
N ILE A 199 13.82 -17.61 -3.64
CA ILE A 199 13.91 -16.22 -3.23
C ILE A 199 12.71 -15.43 -3.77
N VAL A 200 12.03 -14.70 -2.89
CA VAL A 200 11.03 -13.69 -3.25
C VAL A 200 11.65 -12.30 -3.13
N VAL A 201 11.62 -11.52 -4.21
CA VAL A 201 12.12 -10.15 -4.26
C VAL A 201 10.94 -9.18 -4.15
N ALA A 202 10.81 -8.55 -2.99
CA ALA A 202 9.77 -7.58 -2.65
C ALA A 202 10.37 -6.26 -2.12
N ASN A 203 11.60 -5.93 -2.52
CA ASN A 203 12.37 -4.79 -2.02
C ASN A 203 12.09 -3.44 -2.73
N GLY A 204 10.92 -3.31 -3.36
CA GLY A 204 10.38 -2.03 -3.82
C GLY A 204 11.31 -1.23 -4.75
N ALA A 205 11.55 0.04 -4.43
CA ALA A 205 12.34 0.95 -5.26
C ALA A 205 13.82 0.55 -5.41
N TRP A 206 14.31 -0.36 -4.55
CA TRP A 206 15.70 -0.81 -4.49
C TRP A 206 15.96 -2.11 -5.26
N THR A 207 15.02 -2.58 -6.09
CA THR A 207 15.18 -3.83 -6.83
C THR A 207 16.34 -3.80 -7.82
N LYS A 208 16.60 -2.69 -8.51
CA LYS A 208 17.65 -2.63 -9.54
C LYS A 208 19.06 -2.97 -8.99
N PRO A 209 19.56 -2.32 -7.92
CA PRO A 209 20.85 -2.66 -7.33
C PRO A 209 21.03 -4.12 -6.92
N LEU A 210 19.95 -4.82 -6.57
CA LEU A 210 20.00 -6.25 -6.20
C LEU A 210 20.32 -7.15 -7.41
N PHE A 211 19.83 -6.78 -8.60
CA PHE A 211 19.99 -7.55 -9.83
C PHE A 211 21.24 -7.18 -10.65
N ASP A 212 21.78 -5.96 -10.49
CA ASP A 212 22.96 -5.50 -11.23
C ASP A 212 24.16 -6.48 -11.15
N PRO A 213 24.50 -7.10 -9.99
CA PRO A 213 25.62 -8.05 -9.88
C PRO A 213 25.44 -9.37 -10.66
N ILE A 214 24.21 -9.75 -11.01
CA ILE A 214 23.91 -10.95 -11.81
C ILE A 214 23.70 -10.62 -13.29
N GLY A 215 24.02 -9.40 -13.72
CA GLY A 215 23.95 -8.97 -15.12
C GLY A 215 22.54 -8.68 -15.62
N MET A 216 21.57 -8.50 -14.72
CA MET A 216 20.19 -8.14 -15.06
C MET A 216 19.88 -6.72 -14.60
N SER A 217 19.14 -5.95 -15.41
CA SER A 217 18.76 -4.57 -15.08
C SER A 217 17.24 -4.40 -15.15
N PRO A 218 16.49 -4.72 -14.07
CA PRO A 218 15.05 -4.56 -14.06
C PRO A 218 14.66 -3.09 -14.21
N ASN A 219 13.62 -2.82 -15.00
CA ASN A 219 13.04 -1.51 -15.25
C ASN A 219 12.10 -1.09 -14.10
N VAL A 220 12.66 -0.99 -12.90
CA VAL A 220 11.99 -0.41 -11.74
C VAL A 220 12.40 1.05 -11.61
N THR A 221 11.41 1.92 -11.58
CA THR A 221 11.56 3.35 -11.26
C THR A 221 10.87 3.64 -9.93
N PHE A 222 10.98 4.88 -9.48
CA PHE A 222 10.28 5.33 -8.28
C PHE A 222 9.64 6.69 -8.47
N GLU A 223 8.59 6.94 -7.70
CA GLU A 223 7.99 8.25 -7.52
C GLU A 223 8.11 8.61 -6.04
N LYS A 224 8.82 9.68 -5.74
CA LYS A 224 8.87 10.25 -4.40
C LYS A 224 7.52 10.86 -4.07
N ALA A 225 7.05 10.59 -2.85
CA ALA A 225 5.85 11.15 -2.28
C ALA A 225 6.14 11.76 -0.91
N GLN A 226 5.77 13.02 -0.74
CA GLN A 226 5.76 13.70 0.55
C GLN A 226 4.33 13.70 1.10
N ILE A 227 4.19 13.43 2.41
CA ILE A 227 2.92 13.37 3.12
C ILE A 227 3.05 14.16 4.42
N VAL A 228 2.18 15.14 4.62
CA VAL A 228 2.15 15.98 5.82
C VAL A 228 1.27 15.33 6.88
N HIS A 229 1.73 15.35 8.12
CA HIS A 229 0.98 14.95 9.30
C HIS A 229 0.75 16.18 10.18
N VAL A 230 -0.50 16.39 10.57
CA VAL A 230 -0.91 17.44 11.51
C VAL A 230 -1.78 16.83 12.60
N ASP A 231 -1.81 17.46 13.77
CA ASP A 231 -2.68 17.08 14.88
C ASP A 231 -3.65 18.23 15.21
N MET A 232 -4.91 17.86 15.43
CA MET A 232 -5.98 18.74 15.88
C MET A 232 -6.28 18.44 17.35
N GLU A 233 -5.86 19.33 18.24
CA GLU A 233 -6.15 19.19 19.67
C GLU A 233 -7.67 19.27 19.93
N ASN A 234 -8.15 18.48 20.89
CA ASN A 234 -9.56 18.42 21.29
C ASN A 234 -10.55 17.86 20.25
N TYR A 235 -10.08 17.29 19.15
CA TYR A 235 -10.92 16.58 18.19
C TYR A 235 -10.78 15.06 18.32
N ASP A 236 -11.91 14.35 18.40
CA ASP A 236 -11.94 12.92 18.16
C ASP A 236 -12.16 12.66 16.66
N THR A 237 -11.05 12.42 15.98
CA THR A 237 -11.00 12.16 14.54
C THR A 237 -11.04 10.66 14.20
N GLU A 238 -11.24 9.78 15.18
CA GLU A 238 -11.11 8.33 15.00
C GLU A 238 -12.08 7.77 13.96
N ASN A 239 -13.30 8.31 13.92
CA ASN A 239 -14.39 7.83 13.06
C ASN A 239 -14.61 8.70 11.83
N TRP A 240 -13.76 9.70 11.58
CA TRP A 240 -13.92 10.52 10.38
C TRP A 240 -13.55 9.71 9.13
N PRO A 241 -14.31 9.86 8.05
CA PRO A 241 -14.06 9.11 6.82
C PRO A 241 -12.77 9.59 6.14
N VAL A 242 -12.24 8.76 5.25
CA VAL A 242 -11.25 9.23 4.28
C VAL A 242 -11.89 10.28 3.37
N MET A 243 -11.27 11.45 3.20
CA MET A 243 -11.74 12.49 2.29
C MET A 243 -10.92 12.53 1.00
N LEU A 244 -11.63 12.48 -0.13
CA LEU A 244 -11.11 12.61 -1.48
C LEU A 244 -11.56 13.97 -2.08
N PRO A 245 -10.69 15.00 -2.08
CA PRO A 245 -10.98 16.31 -2.67
C PRO A 245 -11.03 16.28 -4.21
N PRO A 246 -11.51 17.36 -4.88
CA PRO A 246 -11.62 17.46 -6.33
C PRO A 246 -10.27 17.53 -7.08
N PHE A 247 -9.15 17.56 -6.35
CA PHE A 247 -7.80 17.51 -6.89
C PHE A 247 -7.09 16.22 -6.45
N ASN A 248 -5.94 15.91 -7.06
CA ASN A 248 -5.24 14.62 -6.92
C ASN A 248 -4.52 14.44 -5.55
N HIS A 249 -5.24 14.60 -4.44
CA HIS A 249 -4.79 14.52 -3.06
C HIS A 249 -5.85 13.77 -2.23
N TYR A 250 -5.61 13.62 -0.94
CA TYR A 250 -6.52 13.02 0.03
C TYR A 250 -6.21 13.57 1.42
N ILE A 251 -7.21 13.43 2.29
CA ILE A 251 -7.08 13.67 3.73
C ILE A 251 -7.59 12.42 4.44
N LEU A 252 -6.79 11.88 5.34
CA LEU A 252 -7.09 10.68 6.11
C LEU A 252 -6.88 10.98 7.59
N THR A 253 -7.68 10.39 8.47
CA THR A 253 -7.57 10.63 9.91
C THR A 253 -7.20 9.36 10.66
N PHE A 254 -6.66 9.50 11.87
CA PHE A 254 -6.56 8.44 12.87
C PHE A 254 -7.14 8.95 14.19
N GLY A 255 -7.20 8.13 15.23
CA GLY A 255 -7.63 8.59 16.55
C GLY A 255 -6.72 9.68 17.14
N LYS A 256 -7.22 10.36 18.17
CA LYS A 256 -6.49 11.41 18.92
C LYS A 256 -6.10 12.63 18.07
N GLY A 257 -7.00 13.09 17.19
CA GLY A 257 -6.81 14.32 16.43
C GLY A 257 -5.85 14.23 15.25
N ARG A 258 -5.28 13.06 14.95
CA ARG A 258 -4.25 12.92 13.91
C ARG A 258 -4.85 12.96 12.51
N ILE A 259 -4.27 13.80 11.66
CA ILE A 259 -4.69 13.98 10.27
C ILE A 259 -3.48 13.87 9.33
N VAL A 260 -3.68 13.22 8.19
CA VAL A 260 -2.67 12.91 7.18
C VAL A 260 -3.11 13.50 5.85
N ILE A 261 -2.25 14.32 5.25
CA ILE A 261 -2.52 15.07 4.03
C ILE A 261 -1.49 14.63 2.99
N GLY A 262 -1.97 14.00 1.91
CA GLY A 262 -1.09 13.46 0.90
C GLY A 262 -1.64 13.60 -0.51
N ALA A 263 -0.80 13.47 -1.53
CA ALA A 263 0.65 13.43 -1.47
C ALA A 263 1.23 14.04 -2.74
N THR A 264 2.49 14.47 -2.67
CA THR A 264 3.21 14.88 -3.88
C THR A 264 3.53 13.69 -4.79
N LYS A 265 3.97 14.02 -6.01
CA LYS A 265 4.39 13.09 -7.06
C LYS A 265 5.63 13.66 -7.73
N GLU A 266 6.80 13.20 -7.31
CA GLU A 266 8.08 13.80 -7.68
C GLU A 266 9.01 12.75 -8.31
N LYS A 267 9.56 13.06 -9.49
CA LYS A 267 10.53 12.20 -10.20
C LYS A 267 11.96 12.60 -9.85
N THR A 268 12.32 12.46 -8.58
CA THR A 268 13.65 12.80 -8.06
C THR A 268 14.09 11.77 -7.00
N PRO A 269 15.37 11.37 -6.97
CA PRO A 269 15.92 10.52 -5.91
C PRO A 269 16.15 11.26 -4.59
N ASP A 270 16.01 12.60 -4.57
CA ASP A 270 16.25 13.40 -3.37
C ASP A 270 15.20 13.11 -2.28
N SER A 271 15.62 12.45 -1.20
CA SER A 271 14.74 12.06 -0.09
C SER A 271 14.39 13.18 0.89
N ARG A 272 14.93 14.40 0.71
CA ARG A 272 14.65 15.51 1.63
C ARG A 272 13.21 16.00 1.53
N VAL A 273 12.65 16.41 2.66
CA VAL A 273 11.41 17.19 2.68
C VAL A 273 11.68 18.58 2.08
N THR A 274 10.78 19.08 1.24
CA THR A 274 10.94 20.39 0.59
C THR A 274 9.85 21.36 1.03
N ALA A 275 10.24 22.60 1.33
CA ALA A 275 9.31 23.64 1.78
C ALA A 275 8.17 23.89 0.76
N GLY A 276 8.49 23.85 -0.54
CA GLY A 276 7.50 23.98 -1.62
C GLY A 276 6.45 22.86 -1.62
N SER A 277 6.85 21.61 -1.36
CA SER A 277 5.92 20.49 -1.29
C SER A 277 5.02 20.58 -0.05
N VAL A 278 5.57 20.95 1.10
CA VAL A 278 4.77 21.18 2.33
C VAL A 278 3.76 22.31 2.11
N HIS A 279 4.20 23.44 1.55
CA HIS A 279 3.31 24.56 1.22
C HIS A 279 2.21 24.14 0.25
N GLN A 280 2.54 23.43 -0.84
CA GLN A 280 1.56 22.97 -1.81
C GLN A 280 0.50 22.05 -1.19
N LEU A 281 0.90 21.12 -0.32
CA LEU A 281 -0.01 20.18 0.34
C LEU A 281 -0.94 20.92 1.31
N MET A 282 -0.39 21.82 2.13
CA MET A 282 -1.16 22.59 3.10
C MET A 282 -2.10 23.60 2.44
N ASP A 283 -1.66 24.33 1.41
CA ASP A 283 -2.50 25.27 0.66
C ASP A 283 -3.73 24.57 0.08
N LYS A 284 -3.55 23.39 -0.53
CA LYS A 284 -4.66 22.61 -1.06
C LYS A 284 -5.58 22.08 0.04
N ALA A 285 -5.04 21.59 1.14
CA ALA A 285 -5.83 21.09 2.26
C ALA A 285 -6.67 22.20 2.88
N LEU A 286 -6.10 23.38 3.14
CA LEU A 286 -6.78 24.52 3.76
C LEU A 286 -7.90 25.10 2.89
N ARG A 287 -7.84 24.94 1.56
CA ARG A 287 -8.94 25.35 0.66
C ARG A 287 -10.21 24.54 0.85
N VAL A 288 -10.09 23.24 1.18
CA VAL A 288 -11.24 22.32 1.31
C VAL A 288 -11.58 22.01 2.76
N VAL A 289 -10.60 22.11 3.65
CA VAL A 289 -10.73 21.91 5.10
C VAL A 289 -10.12 23.11 5.83
N PRO A 290 -10.76 24.29 5.78
CA PRO A 290 -10.25 25.50 6.43
C PRO A 290 -10.11 25.36 7.95
N GLY A 291 -10.86 24.43 8.57
CA GLY A 291 -10.72 24.13 10.00
C GLY A 291 -9.36 23.56 10.41
N LEU A 292 -8.46 23.25 9.45
CA LEU A 292 -7.07 22.85 9.73
C LEU A 292 -6.12 24.05 9.96
N ALA A 293 -6.61 25.29 9.90
CA ALA A 293 -5.75 26.48 9.99
C ALA A 293 -4.89 26.52 11.26
N ASP A 294 -5.44 26.06 12.38
CA ASP A 294 -4.78 26.03 13.69
C ASP A 294 -4.19 24.64 14.03
N ALA A 295 -4.14 23.73 13.05
CA ALA A 295 -3.59 22.39 13.28
C ALA A 295 -2.09 22.46 13.62
N THR A 296 -1.66 21.65 14.59
CA THR A 296 -0.23 21.53 14.91
C THR A 296 0.45 20.73 13.81
N TYR A 297 1.43 21.33 13.14
CA TYR A 297 2.29 20.57 12.22
C TYR A 297 3.17 19.59 13.02
N VAL A 298 3.09 18.30 12.69
CA VAL A 298 3.86 17.25 13.36
C VAL A 298 5.12 16.93 12.57
N LYS A 299 4.95 16.52 11.31
CA LYS A 299 6.05 16.07 10.45
C LYS A 299 5.62 15.96 9.00
N THR A 300 6.61 15.79 8.11
CA THR A 300 6.40 15.33 6.74
C THR A 300 7.19 14.06 6.51
N ASN A 301 6.52 13.00 6.09
CA ASN A 301 7.14 11.73 5.71
C ASN A 301 7.50 11.75 4.22
N VAL A 302 8.54 11.01 3.86
CA VAL A 302 8.95 10.80 2.47
C VAL A 302 8.98 9.31 2.17
N GLY A 303 8.31 8.89 1.09
CA GLY A 303 8.32 7.50 0.62
C GLY A 303 8.58 7.40 -0.88
N PHE A 304 9.37 6.42 -1.30
CA PHE A 304 9.59 6.11 -2.71
C PHE A 304 8.67 4.96 -3.17
N ARG A 305 7.63 5.31 -3.94
CA ARG A 305 6.69 4.34 -4.51
C ARG A 305 7.34 3.61 -5.69
N PRO A 306 7.41 2.27 -5.71
CA PRO A 306 7.97 1.56 -6.84
C PRO A 306 7.01 1.53 -8.02
N PHE A 307 7.52 1.82 -9.21
CA PHE A 307 6.79 1.77 -10.47
C PHE A 307 7.54 0.92 -11.49
N THR A 308 6.76 0.20 -12.28
CA THR A 308 7.18 -0.67 -13.38
C THR A 308 6.54 -0.17 -14.69
N PRO A 309 6.99 -0.65 -15.86
CA PRO A 309 6.38 -0.28 -17.14
C PRO A 309 4.87 -0.54 -17.15
N GLY A 310 4.10 0.33 -17.79
CA GLY A 310 2.63 0.23 -17.80
C GLY A 310 1.93 0.60 -16.48
N SER A 311 2.69 0.94 -15.42
CA SER A 311 2.16 1.26 -14.08
C SER A 311 1.32 0.13 -13.47
N THR A 312 1.60 -1.12 -13.85
CA THR A 312 0.93 -2.34 -13.36
C THR A 312 1.91 -3.13 -12.50
N PRO A 313 1.47 -3.72 -11.38
CA PRO A 313 2.32 -4.59 -10.59
C PRO A 313 2.91 -5.74 -11.41
N VAL A 314 4.10 -6.14 -11.04
CA VAL A 314 4.83 -7.28 -11.61
C VAL A 314 4.94 -8.34 -10.55
N ILE A 315 4.42 -9.53 -10.83
CA ILE A 315 4.42 -10.67 -9.93
C ILE A 315 4.71 -11.94 -10.76
N GLY A 316 5.84 -12.58 -10.53
CA GLY A 316 6.18 -13.81 -11.24
C GLY A 316 7.66 -14.16 -11.21
N LYS A 317 7.99 -15.31 -11.80
CA LYS A 317 9.36 -15.81 -11.93
C LYS A 317 10.21 -14.87 -12.76
N VAL A 318 11.48 -14.74 -12.39
CA VAL A 318 12.47 -13.98 -13.16
C VAL A 318 12.93 -14.81 -14.37
N PRO A 319 12.92 -14.27 -15.60
CA PRO A 319 13.41 -14.98 -16.77
C PRO A 319 14.84 -15.50 -16.58
N GLY A 320 15.05 -16.79 -16.84
CA GLY A 320 16.35 -17.46 -16.65
C GLY A 320 16.67 -17.88 -15.20
N HIS A 321 15.81 -17.54 -14.23
CA HIS A 321 15.99 -17.86 -12.81
C HIS A 321 14.70 -18.38 -12.17
N GLU A 322 14.41 -19.67 -12.37
CA GLU A 322 13.18 -20.34 -11.89
C GLU A 322 12.95 -20.24 -10.37
N ASN A 323 14.01 -20.08 -9.59
CA ASN A 323 13.96 -20.00 -8.13
C ASN A 323 13.80 -18.56 -7.59
N ILE A 324 13.76 -17.55 -8.46
CA ILE A 324 13.57 -16.15 -8.06
C ILE A 324 12.20 -15.69 -8.54
N VAL A 325 11.39 -15.18 -7.62
CA VAL A 325 10.07 -14.60 -7.90
C VAL A 325 10.06 -13.15 -7.46
N VAL A 326 9.70 -12.23 -8.35
CA VAL A 326 9.57 -10.80 -8.04
C VAL A 326 8.12 -10.49 -7.74
N ALA A 327 7.87 -9.61 -6.77
CA ALA A 327 6.56 -8.99 -6.53
C ALA A 327 6.76 -7.48 -6.25
N ASN A 328 6.52 -6.64 -7.25
CA ASN A 328 6.86 -5.22 -7.20
C ASN A 328 5.93 -4.33 -8.07
N GLY A 329 6.17 -3.02 -8.13
CA GLY A 329 5.43 -2.10 -9.01
C GLY A 329 4.03 -1.70 -8.50
N LEU A 330 3.78 -1.83 -7.19
CA LEU A 330 2.47 -1.55 -6.59
C LEU A 330 2.10 -0.05 -6.57
N GLY A 331 3.06 0.84 -6.86
CA GLY A 331 2.86 2.28 -6.95
C GLY A 331 2.19 2.87 -5.70
N ALA A 332 1.21 3.74 -5.91
CA ALA A 332 0.46 4.40 -4.84
C ALA A 332 -0.63 3.53 -4.18
N SER A 333 -0.88 2.33 -4.70
CA SER A 333 -1.96 1.42 -4.23
C SER A 333 -1.46 0.27 -3.37
N GLY A 334 -0.17 0.29 -2.98
CA GLY A 334 0.47 -0.86 -2.32
C GLY A 334 -0.18 -1.28 -1.01
N LEU A 335 -0.67 -0.36 -0.19
CA LEU A 335 -1.40 -0.74 1.01
C LEU A 335 -2.75 -1.38 0.68
N THR A 336 -3.46 -0.95 -0.36
CA THR A 336 -4.75 -1.53 -0.72
C THR A 336 -4.61 -2.96 -1.24
N SER A 337 -3.67 -3.22 -2.15
CA SER A 337 -3.54 -4.55 -2.81
C SER A 337 -2.46 -5.45 -2.22
N GLY A 338 -1.47 -4.89 -1.52
CA GLY A 338 -0.29 -5.61 -1.04
C GLY A 338 -0.58 -6.81 -0.15
N PRO A 339 -1.51 -6.72 0.83
CA PRO A 339 -1.84 -7.87 1.66
C PRO A 339 -2.44 -9.03 0.84
N TYR A 340 -3.38 -8.73 -0.04
CA TYR A 340 -3.99 -9.72 -0.93
C TYR A 340 -2.99 -10.33 -1.90
N ILE A 341 -2.13 -9.51 -2.52
CA ILE A 341 -1.03 -9.99 -3.36
C ILE A 341 -0.12 -10.95 -2.58
N GLY A 342 0.22 -10.64 -1.33
CA GLY A 342 1.08 -11.51 -0.53
C GLY A 342 0.44 -12.87 -0.22
N SER A 343 -0.86 -12.90 0.07
CA SER A 343 -1.66 -14.13 0.22
C SER A 343 -1.68 -14.96 -1.06
N GLU A 344 -2.05 -14.34 -2.18
CA GLU A 344 -2.13 -15.01 -3.48
C GLU A 344 -0.76 -15.49 -3.96
N LEU A 345 0.30 -14.71 -3.71
CA LEU A 345 1.66 -15.11 -4.00
C LEU A 345 2.06 -16.34 -3.17
N SER A 346 1.68 -16.42 -1.89
CA SER A 346 1.94 -17.62 -1.08
C SER A 346 1.26 -18.86 -1.67
N LYS A 347 0.02 -18.76 -2.16
CA LYS A 347 -0.68 -19.86 -2.84
C LYS A 347 0.02 -20.25 -4.15
N TYR A 348 0.36 -19.27 -4.98
CA TYR A 348 1.11 -19.48 -6.23
C TYR A 348 2.44 -20.22 -6.00
N LEU A 349 3.18 -19.81 -4.97
CA LEU A 349 4.46 -20.41 -4.59
C LEU A 349 4.34 -21.85 -4.07
N LEU A 350 3.15 -22.25 -3.61
CA LEU A 350 2.85 -23.60 -3.13
C LEU A 350 2.04 -24.42 -4.14
N GLU A 351 1.89 -23.90 -5.36
CA GLU A 351 1.15 -24.55 -6.46
C GLU A 351 -0.33 -24.81 -6.10
N GLU A 352 -0.90 -23.95 -5.25
CA GLU A 352 -2.32 -23.95 -4.91
C GLU A 352 -3.13 -23.06 -5.87
N ASP A 353 -4.45 -23.26 -5.90
CA ASP A 353 -5.37 -22.43 -6.66
C ASP A 353 -5.33 -20.97 -6.20
N THR A 354 -5.29 -20.06 -7.17
CA THR A 354 -5.24 -18.61 -6.96
C THR A 354 -6.48 -17.96 -7.55
N GLU A 355 -6.99 -16.91 -6.89
CA GLU A 355 -8.01 -16.04 -7.45
C GLU A 355 -7.42 -15.09 -8.50
N LEU A 356 -6.15 -14.71 -8.32
CA LEU A 356 -5.43 -13.89 -9.27
C LEU A 356 -4.79 -14.73 -10.37
N ASP A 357 -5.16 -14.42 -11.62
CA ASP A 357 -4.44 -14.93 -12.78
C ASP A 357 -3.10 -14.19 -12.94
N PHE A 358 -2.03 -14.84 -12.46
CA PHE A 358 -0.66 -14.33 -12.50
C PHE A 358 -0.11 -14.08 -13.90
N THR A 359 -0.71 -14.66 -14.95
CA THR A 359 -0.29 -14.39 -16.34
C THR A 359 -0.54 -12.94 -16.76
N ASN A 360 -1.38 -12.19 -16.03
CA ASN A 360 -1.60 -10.77 -16.25
C ASN A 360 -0.52 -9.86 -15.63
N TYR A 361 0.42 -10.42 -14.85
CA TYR A 361 1.41 -9.65 -14.07
C TYR A 361 2.85 -10.14 -14.29
N THR A 362 3.16 -10.83 -15.39
CA THR A 362 4.46 -11.51 -15.58
C THR A 362 5.66 -10.57 -15.41
N ALA A 363 6.80 -11.12 -15.01
CA ALA A 363 8.03 -10.35 -14.84
C ALA A 363 8.83 -10.14 -16.13
N ASP A 364 8.37 -10.65 -17.28
CA ASP A 364 9.10 -10.60 -18.54
C ASP A 364 9.42 -9.16 -18.95
N HIS A 365 8.40 -8.30 -18.95
CA HIS A 365 8.52 -6.89 -19.32
C HIS A 365 9.31 -6.04 -18.30
N LEU A 366 9.72 -6.64 -17.17
CA LEU A 366 10.60 -5.97 -16.22
C LEU A 366 12.05 -5.96 -16.71
N PHE A 367 12.49 -6.95 -17.49
CA PHE A 367 13.91 -7.14 -17.82
C PHE A 367 14.29 -6.85 -19.27
N GLY A 368 13.35 -6.43 -20.11
CA GLY A 368 13.59 -6.09 -21.52
C GLY A 368 12.40 -6.44 -22.39
#